data_AF-A0A7C2RCN2-F1
#
_entry.id   AF-A0A7C2RCN2-F1
#
_cell.length_a   1.000
_cell.length_b   1.000
_cell.length_c   1.000
_cell.angle_alpha   90.00
_cell.angle_beta   90.00
_cell.angle_gamma   90.00
#
_symmetry.space_group_name_H-M   'P 1'
#
loop_
_entity.id
_entity.type
_entity.pdbx_description
1 polymer ?
#
loop_
_entity_poly.entity_id
_entity_poly.type
_entity_poly.pdbx_seq_one_letter_code
_entity_poly.pdbx_strand_id
1 'polypeptide(L)'
;VIPEGSVYDDMALMMDWFPTFAEISGAELPGDRDYDGESILQVLRGTGKRTGKEFLYYDGAELQCYRYGDWKLKLPFEGYPGSNWKQAVAPHDTLLINLKSDPGERHNLAREMPEMVDSMVVRMEAYRQSKGALPPSLVIGDPEDHSHYDYLREKYGEGYWRVNQKMEAVRVRGPAVSGVSD
;
A
#
# COMPACT_ATOMS: atom_id res chain seq x y z
N VAL A 1 28.13 14.94 -11.61
CA VAL A 1 27.27 15.51 -12.68
C VAL A 1 26.56 14.35 -13.33
N ILE A 2 25.23 14.35 -13.37
CA ILE A 2 24.46 13.32 -14.09
C ILE A 2 24.45 13.70 -15.57
N PRO A 3 24.87 12.81 -16.49
CA PRO A 3 24.76 13.06 -17.92
C PRO A 3 23.32 13.35 -18.34
N GLU A 4 23.13 14.30 -19.25
CA GLU A 4 21.82 14.55 -19.87
C GLU A 4 21.29 13.26 -20.49
N GLY A 5 19.99 13.01 -20.33
CA GLY A 5 19.34 11.79 -20.84
C GLY A 5 19.62 10.52 -20.03
N SER A 6 20.23 10.62 -18.85
CA SER A 6 20.40 9.46 -17.95
C SER A 6 19.05 8.90 -17.50
N VAL A 7 18.95 7.58 -17.43
CA VAL A 7 17.77 6.85 -16.97
C VAL A 7 18.12 6.09 -15.69
N TYR A 8 17.21 6.15 -14.71
CA TYR A 8 17.25 5.31 -13.51
C TYR A 8 16.00 4.43 -13.52
N ASP A 9 16.20 3.11 -13.65
CA ASP A 9 15.16 2.09 -13.80
C ASP A 9 15.05 1.15 -12.58
N ASP A 10 15.88 1.38 -11.56
CA ASP A 10 15.79 0.71 -10.27
C ASP A 10 14.65 1.28 -9.40
N MET A 11 14.37 0.65 -8.27
CA MET A 11 13.31 1.07 -7.36
C MET A 11 13.54 2.47 -6.79
N ALA A 12 12.48 3.27 -6.75
CA ALA A 12 12.32 4.50 -5.98
C ALA A 12 10.86 4.58 -5.49
N LEU A 13 10.66 5.13 -4.28
CA LEU A 13 9.36 5.21 -3.63
C LEU A 13 8.96 6.67 -3.41
N MET A 14 7.66 6.94 -3.39
CA MET A 14 7.14 8.28 -3.06
C MET A 14 7.63 8.76 -1.68
N MET A 15 7.79 7.84 -0.72
CA MET A 15 8.21 8.13 0.64
C MET A 15 9.69 8.55 0.75
N ASP A 16 10.51 8.30 -0.28
CA ASP A 16 11.93 8.68 -0.31
C ASP A 16 12.12 10.20 -0.45
N TRP A 17 11.12 10.91 -0.99
CA TRP A 17 11.21 12.35 -1.20
C TRP A 17 11.34 13.14 0.10
N PHE A 18 10.63 12.72 1.15
CA PHE A 18 10.69 13.40 2.45
C PHE A 18 12.12 13.43 3.05
N PRO A 19 12.80 12.29 3.26
CA PRO A 19 14.18 12.31 3.75
C PRO A 19 15.17 12.92 2.73
N THR A 20 14.92 12.78 1.43
CA THR A 20 15.76 13.41 0.39
C THR A 20 15.73 14.94 0.50
N PHE A 21 14.56 15.54 0.65
CA PHE A 21 14.45 16.99 0.80
C PHE A 21 15.03 17.50 2.11
N ALA A 22 14.87 16.75 3.20
CA ALA A 22 15.52 17.08 4.48
C ALA A 22 17.05 17.11 4.34
N GLU A 23 17.65 16.12 3.67
CA GLU A 23 19.10 16.11 3.40
C GLU A 23 19.52 17.30 2.52
N ILE A 24 18.76 17.59 1.45
CA ILE A 24 19.06 18.72 0.54
C ILE A 24 18.98 20.06 1.27
N SER A 25 17.99 20.25 2.15
CA SER A 25 17.83 21.50 2.90
C SER A 25 18.76 21.62 4.10
N GLY A 26 19.45 20.54 4.49
CA GLY A 26 20.21 20.47 5.74
C GLY A 26 19.33 20.46 6.99
N ALA A 27 18.05 20.07 6.85
CA ALA A 27 17.15 19.95 7.99
C ALA A 27 17.39 18.63 8.72
N GLU A 28 17.35 18.65 10.05
CA GLU A 28 17.43 17.44 10.87
C GLU A 28 16.05 16.79 10.97
N LEU A 29 15.99 15.49 10.68
CA LEU A 29 14.77 14.73 10.90
C LEU A 29 14.59 14.42 12.39
N PRO A 30 13.37 14.57 12.93
CA PRO A 30 13.06 14.10 14.27
C PRO A 30 13.43 12.62 14.45
N GLY A 31 14.18 12.30 15.50
CA GLY A 31 14.60 10.94 15.87
C GLY A 31 13.61 10.18 16.77
N ASP A 32 12.40 10.73 16.94
CA ASP A 32 11.32 10.16 17.76
C ASP A 32 10.40 9.21 16.96
N ARG A 33 10.69 9.00 15.67
CA ARG A 33 9.90 8.17 14.76
C ARG A 33 10.77 7.55 13.67
N ASP A 34 10.30 6.44 13.13
CA ASP A 34 10.88 5.82 11.94
C ASP A 34 10.31 6.44 10.66
N TYR A 35 11.11 6.39 9.60
CA TYR A 35 10.71 6.81 8.26
C TYR A 35 10.80 5.61 7.31
N ASP A 36 9.76 5.37 6.54
CA ASP A 36 9.73 4.26 5.58
C ASP A 36 10.58 4.50 4.33
N GLY A 37 10.77 5.78 3.97
CA GLY A 37 11.64 6.19 2.88
C GLY A 37 13.09 6.39 3.34
N GLU A 38 13.98 6.45 2.37
CA GLU A 38 15.39 6.81 2.57
C GLU A 38 15.80 7.89 1.58
N SER A 39 16.87 8.64 1.87
CA SER A 39 17.34 9.64 0.92
C SER A 39 17.90 8.99 -0.34
N ILE A 40 17.40 9.44 -1.49
CA ILE A 40 17.88 9.04 -2.82
C ILE A 40 18.82 10.10 -3.42
N LEU A 41 19.42 10.98 -2.60
CA LEU A 41 20.32 12.03 -3.09
C LEU A 41 21.52 11.47 -3.87
N GLN A 42 22.01 10.28 -3.51
CA GLN A 42 23.03 9.57 -4.27
C GLN A 42 22.60 9.20 -5.69
N VAL A 43 21.32 8.88 -5.89
CA VAL A 43 20.73 8.65 -7.22
C VAL A 43 20.69 9.96 -7.99
N LEU A 44 20.19 11.03 -7.35
CA LEU A 44 20.08 12.37 -7.95
C LEU A 44 21.43 13.06 -8.20
N ARG A 45 22.53 12.53 -7.66
CA ARG A 45 23.91 12.97 -7.96
C ARG A 45 24.62 12.06 -8.96
N GLY A 46 24.05 10.90 -9.30
CA GLY A 46 24.67 9.88 -10.14
C GLY A 46 25.85 9.19 -9.46
N THR A 47 25.87 9.16 -8.12
CA THR A 47 26.96 8.60 -7.33
C THR A 47 26.62 7.24 -6.72
N GLY A 48 25.36 6.80 -6.82
CA GLY A 48 24.91 5.55 -6.24
C GLY A 48 23.50 5.16 -6.64
N LYS A 49 22.99 4.12 -5.97
CA LYS A 49 21.64 3.57 -6.13
C LYS A 49 20.89 3.69 -4.82
N ARG A 50 19.56 3.63 -4.86
CA ARG A 50 18.74 3.42 -3.66
C ARG A 50 19.21 2.14 -2.94
N THR A 51 19.41 2.20 -1.63
CA THR A 51 19.90 1.09 -0.80
C THR A 51 18.80 0.08 -0.49
N GLY A 52 17.62 0.57 -0.12
CA GLY A 52 16.45 -0.23 0.19
C GLY A 52 15.90 -0.94 -1.04
N LYS A 53 15.52 -2.21 -0.87
CA LYS A 53 14.95 -3.06 -1.93
C LYS A 53 13.52 -3.51 -1.63
N GLU A 54 13.00 -3.12 -0.48
CA GLU A 54 11.76 -3.67 0.08
C GLU A 54 10.64 -2.63 0.03
N PHE A 55 9.43 -3.09 -0.26
CA PHE A 55 8.23 -2.26 -0.20
C PHE A 55 6.98 -3.10 0.07
N LEU A 56 6.09 -2.58 0.92
CA LEU A 56 4.79 -3.17 1.25
C LEU A 56 3.68 -2.35 0.59
N TYR A 57 2.76 -3.02 -0.08
CA TYR A 57 1.60 -2.40 -0.72
C TYR A 57 0.37 -2.64 0.15
N TYR A 58 -0.22 -1.55 0.65
CA TYR A 58 -1.45 -1.59 1.44
C TYR A 58 -2.64 -1.05 0.64
N ASP A 59 -3.81 -1.66 0.83
CA ASP A 59 -5.13 -1.07 0.51
C ASP A 59 -5.84 -0.80 1.83
N GLY A 60 -5.90 0.48 2.24
CA GLY A 60 -6.25 0.84 3.60
C GLY A 60 -5.26 0.25 4.62
N ALA A 61 -5.76 -0.54 5.57
CA ALA A 61 -4.95 -1.22 6.58
C ALA A 61 -4.58 -2.67 6.18
N GLU A 62 -5.05 -3.15 5.03
CA GLU A 62 -4.82 -4.52 4.59
C GLU A 62 -3.57 -4.60 3.71
N LEU A 63 -2.62 -5.45 4.10
CA LEU A 63 -1.44 -5.75 3.29
C LEU A 63 -1.87 -6.59 2.09
N GLN A 64 -1.56 -6.11 0.89
CA GLN A 64 -1.95 -6.77 -0.37
C GLN A 64 -0.75 -7.39 -1.07
N CYS A 65 0.41 -6.72 -1.07
CA CYS A 65 1.58 -7.17 -1.81
C CYS A 65 2.88 -6.81 -1.09
N TYR A 66 3.94 -7.52 -1.46
CA TYR A 66 5.31 -7.24 -1.05
C TYR A 66 6.24 -7.26 -2.26
N ARG A 67 7.18 -6.32 -2.33
CA ARG A 67 8.20 -6.27 -3.37
C ARG A 67 9.59 -6.35 -2.76
N TYR A 68 10.44 -7.17 -3.39
CA TYR A 68 11.86 -7.25 -3.14
C TYR A 68 12.63 -7.15 -4.45
N GLY A 69 13.24 -5.99 -4.72
CA GLY A 69 13.93 -5.72 -5.99
C GLY A 69 13.00 -5.87 -7.19
N ASP A 70 13.31 -6.83 -8.07
CA ASP A 70 12.53 -7.11 -9.28
C ASP A 70 11.28 -7.96 -9.00
N TRP A 71 11.18 -8.59 -7.83
CA TRP A 71 10.13 -9.56 -7.52
C TRP A 71 8.99 -8.93 -6.74
N LYS A 72 7.76 -9.24 -7.14
CA LYS A 72 6.53 -8.85 -6.46
C LYS A 72 5.72 -10.10 -6.10
N LEU A 73 5.43 -10.23 -4.81
CA LEU A 73 4.49 -11.19 -4.26
C LEU A 73 3.14 -10.48 -4.05
N LYS A 74 2.06 -10.99 -4.63
CA LYS A 74 0.69 -10.59 -4.27
C LYS A 74 0.04 -11.69 -3.46
N LEU A 75 -0.58 -11.30 -2.34
CA LEU A 75 -1.31 -12.22 -1.48
C LEU A 75 -2.64 -12.63 -2.14
N PRO A 76 -3.24 -13.77 -1.73
CA PRO A 76 -4.57 -14.16 -2.18
C PRO A 76 -5.58 -13.05 -1.96
N PHE A 77 -6.44 -12.83 -2.96
CA PHE A 77 -7.45 -11.79 -2.93
C PHE A 77 -8.81 -12.38 -3.33
N GLU A 78 -9.83 -12.12 -2.53
CA GLU A 78 -11.19 -12.65 -2.76
C GLU A 78 -11.93 -11.94 -3.91
N GLY A 79 -11.34 -10.89 -4.46
CA GLY A 79 -11.95 -10.08 -5.50
C GLY A 79 -12.72 -8.89 -4.94
N TYR A 80 -12.98 -7.93 -5.81
CA TYR A 80 -13.78 -6.74 -5.52
C TYR A 80 -14.79 -6.57 -6.64
N PRO A 81 -16.11 -6.51 -6.35
CA PRO A 81 -17.13 -6.43 -7.39
C PRO A 81 -17.16 -5.09 -8.14
N GLY A 82 -16.36 -4.11 -7.72
CA GLY A 82 -16.37 -2.76 -8.26
C GLY A 82 -17.34 -1.83 -7.51
N SER A 83 -17.19 -0.54 -7.76
CA SER A 83 -18.11 0.52 -7.36
C SER A 83 -18.06 1.66 -8.38
N ASN A 84 -18.87 2.69 -8.18
CA ASN A 84 -18.91 3.88 -9.05
C ASN A 84 -17.54 4.59 -9.19
N TRP A 85 -16.61 4.33 -8.27
CA TRP A 85 -15.31 5.01 -8.21
C TRP A 85 -14.10 4.06 -8.29
N LYS A 86 -14.33 2.73 -8.30
CA LYS A 86 -13.26 1.73 -8.32
C LYS A 86 -13.67 0.55 -9.18
N GLN A 87 -12.83 0.16 -10.13
CA GLN A 87 -13.12 -0.96 -11.04
C GLN A 87 -13.22 -2.29 -10.29
N ALA A 88 -13.97 -3.23 -10.87
CA ALA A 88 -14.02 -4.61 -10.38
C ALA A 88 -12.67 -5.31 -10.57
N VAL A 89 -12.32 -6.18 -9.63
CA VAL A 89 -11.11 -6.99 -9.62
C VAL A 89 -11.52 -8.44 -9.34
N ALA A 90 -11.13 -9.36 -10.21
CA ALA A 90 -11.43 -10.77 -10.01
C ALA A 90 -10.63 -11.36 -8.84
N PRO A 91 -11.16 -12.39 -8.14
CA PRO A 91 -10.36 -13.14 -7.17
C PRO A 91 -9.14 -13.77 -7.83
N HIS A 92 -8.07 -13.90 -7.05
CA HIS A 92 -6.89 -14.64 -7.45
C HIS A 92 -6.20 -15.26 -6.24
N ASP A 93 -5.46 -16.34 -6.48
CA ASP A 93 -4.56 -16.94 -5.48
C ASP A 93 -3.25 -16.13 -5.40
N THR A 94 -2.27 -16.61 -4.65
CA THR A 94 -0.93 -16.06 -4.54
C THR A 94 -0.29 -15.89 -5.92
N LEU A 95 0.23 -14.70 -6.19
CA LEU A 95 0.92 -14.38 -7.44
C LEU A 95 2.38 -14.03 -7.16
N LEU A 96 3.29 -14.62 -7.92
CA LEU A 96 4.71 -14.25 -7.94
C LEU A 96 5.05 -13.71 -9.32
N ILE A 97 5.50 -12.46 -9.37
CA ILE A 97 5.72 -11.72 -10.63
C ILE A 97 7.13 -11.14 -10.62
N ASN A 98 7.83 -11.22 -11.75
CA ASN A 98 9.08 -10.50 -11.97
C ASN A 98 8.78 -9.21 -12.77
N LEU A 99 8.84 -8.06 -12.10
CA LEU A 99 8.52 -6.74 -12.67
C LEU A 99 9.52 -6.26 -13.73
N LYS A 100 10.75 -6.81 -13.74
CA LYS A 100 11.77 -6.44 -14.72
C LYS A 100 11.50 -7.08 -16.08
N SER A 101 11.13 -8.36 -16.10
CA SER A 101 10.76 -9.07 -17.32
C SER A 101 9.29 -8.90 -17.70
N ASP A 102 8.43 -8.63 -16.71
CA ASP A 102 6.98 -8.52 -16.88
C ASP A 102 6.39 -7.34 -16.09
N PRO A 103 6.63 -6.10 -16.54
CA PRO A 103 6.06 -4.91 -15.90
C PRO A 103 4.53 -4.84 -16.01
N GLY A 104 3.93 -5.61 -16.92
CA GLY A 104 2.48 -5.70 -17.09
C GLY A 104 1.80 -6.70 -16.16
N GLU A 105 2.57 -7.41 -15.33
CA GLU A 105 2.07 -8.39 -14.35
C GLU A 105 1.17 -9.46 -14.98
N ARG A 106 1.57 -10.01 -16.13
CA ARG A 106 0.77 -10.94 -16.94
C ARG A 106 1.07 -12.42 -16.68
N HIS A 107 2.25 -12.74 -16.16
CA HIS A 107 2.73 -14.11 -15.95
C HIS A 107 2.93 -14.38 -14.46
N ASN A 108 2.16 -15.32 -13.93
CA ASN A 108 2.31 -15.78 -12.55
C ASN A 108 3.28 -16.97 -12.48
N LEU A 109 4.39 -16.78 -11.78
CA LEU A 109 5.45 -17.78 -11.57
C LEU A 109 5.31 -18.55 -10.25
N ALA A 110 4.25 -18.34 -9.46
CA ALA A 110 4.12 -18.91 -8.13
C ALA A 110 4.16 -20.46 -8.12
N ARG A 111 3.56 -21.09 -9.15
CA ARG A 111 3.57 -22.56 -9.29
C ARG A 111 4.92 -23.10 -9.80
N GLU A 112 5.65 -22.29 -10.54
CA GLU A 112 6.94 -22.66 -11.13
C GLU A 112 8.08 -22.49 -10.13
N MET A 113 7.93 -21.56 -9.18
CA MET A 113 8.96 -21.19 -8.21
C MET A 113 8.42 -21.17 -6.76
N PRO A 114 7.93 -22.30 -6.22
CA PRO A 114 7.35 -22.34 -4.87
C PRO A 114 8.35 -21.96 -3.77
N GLU A 115 9.62 -22.37 -3.89
CA GLU A 115 10.67 -22.00 -2.93
C GLU A 115 10.90 -20.48 -2.87
N MET A 116 10.72 -19.79 -4.00
CA MET A 116 10.82 -18.33 -4.05
C MET A 116 9.61 -17.68 -3.38
N VAL A 117 8.41 -18.24 -3.54
CA VAL A 117 7.21 -17.79 -2.82
C VAL A 117 7.44 -17.89 -1.32
N ASP A 118 7.88 -19.04 -0.82
CA ASP A 118 8.16 -19.25 0.60
C ASP A 118 9.20 -18.27 1.12
N SER A 119 10.29 -18.07 0.38
CA SER A 119 11.32 -17.08 0.72
C SER A 119 10.76 -15.65 0.77
N MET A 120 9.91 -15.28 -0.17
CA MET A 120 9.29 -13.96 -0.21
C MET A 120 8.27 -13.76 0.92
N VAL A 121 7.51 -14.78 1.30
CA VAL A 121 6.57 -14.73 2.44
C VAL A 121 7.34 -14.53 3.74
N VAL A 122 8.41 -15.30 3.97
CA VAL A 122 9.25 -15.15 5.17
C VAL A 122 9.84 -13.74 5.25
N ARG A 123 10.36 -13.22 4.13
CA ARG A 123 10.93 -11.87 4.09
C ARG A 123 9.86 -10.79 4.28
N MET A 124 8.70 -10.96 3.66
CA MET A 124 7.56 -10.06 3.82
C MET A 124 7.15 -9.93 5.30
N GLU A 125 6.97 -11.06 6.00
CA GLU A 125 6.56 -11.03 7.40
C GLU A 125 7.63 -10.42 8.30
N ALA A 126 8.92 -10.74 8.08
CA ALA A 126 10.02 -10.11 8.80
C ALA A 126 10.05 -8.59 8.57
N TYR A 127 9.89 -8.15 7.32
CA TYR A 127 9.87 -6.72 6.99
C TYR A 127 8.64 -6.03 7.60
N ARG A 128 7.46 -6.63 7.49
CA ARG A 128 6.22 -6.15 8.11
C ARG A 128 6.37 -6.00 9.63
N GLN A 129 6.95 -6.99 10.31
CA GLN A 129 7.20 -6.93 11.75
C GLN A 129 8.18 -5.83 12.13
N SER A 130 9.21 -5.58 11.30
CA SER A 130 10.17 -4.50 11.54
C SER A 130 9.54 -3.10 11.48
N LYS A 131 8.38 -2.95 10.81
CA LYS A 131 7.61 -1.70 10.77
C LYS A 131 6.70 -1.48 11.98
N GLY A 132 6.55 -2.48 12.84
CA GLY A 132 5.65 -2.40 13.98
C GLY A 132 4.17 -2.37 13.60
N ALA A 133 3.33 -1.91 14.53
CA ALA A 133 1.90 -1.81 14.33
C ALA A 133 1.53 -0.54 13.56
N LEU A 134 0.53 -0.65 12.68
CA LEU A 134 -0.04 0.53 12.02
C LEU A 134 -0.62 1.48 13.08
N PRO A 135 -0.36 2.79 12.98
CA PRO A 135 -0.96 3.75 13.90
C PRO A 135 -2.48 3.78 13.71
N PRO A 136 -3.26 4.15 14.75
CA PRO A 136 -4.70 4.33 14.59
C PRO A 136 -4.98 5.40 13.54
N SER A 137 -6.02 5.19 12.73
CA SER A 137 -6.45 6.20 11.76
C SER A 137 -6.77 7.50 12.49
N LEU A 138 -6.11 8.58 12.08
CA LEU A 138 -6.40 9.90 12.60
C LEU A 138 -7.74 10.35 12.01
N VAL A 139 -8.76 10.44 12.87
CA VAL A 139 -10.02 11.09 12.51
C VAL A 139 -9.82 12.59 12.72
N ILE A 140 -9.30 13.23 11.69
CA ILE A 140 -9.19 14.70 11.62
C ILE A 140 -10.30 15.13 10.69
N GLY A 141 -11.27 15.87 11.21
CA GLY A 141 -12.31 16.51 10.43
C GLY A 141 -12.58 17.87 11.02
N ASP A 142 -12.59 18.89 10.18
CA ASP A 142 -13.08 20.21 10.54
C ASP A 142 -14.60 20.30 10.26
N PRO A 143 -15.34 21.22 10.92
CA PRO A 143 -16.76 21.43 10.63
C PRO A 143 -17.04 21.66 9.13
N GLU A 144 -16.09 22.24 8.41
CA GLU A 144 -16.13 22.45 6.97
C GLU A 144 -16.20 21.14 6.17
N ASP A 145 -15.52 20.08 6.62
CA ASP A 145 -15.61 18.75 6.00
C ASP A 145 -17.01 18.14 6.17
N HIS A 146 -17.74 18.59 7.20
CA HIS A 146 -19.11 18.19 7.48
C HIS A 146 -20.14 19.07 6.78
N SER A 147 -19.77 20.27 6.32
CA SER A 147 -20.69 21.26 5.75
C SER A 147 -21.51 20.73 4.56
N HIS A 148 -20.91 19.90 3.70
CA HIS A 148 -21.64 19.27 2.60
C HIS A 148 -22.63 18.21 3.09
N TYR A 149 -22.24 17.43 4.11
CA TYR A 149 -23.12 16.44 4.72
C TYR A 149 -24.27 17.10 5.49
N ASP A 150 -24.01 18.22 6.16
CA ASP A 150 -25.00 19.04 6.85
C ASP A 150 -25.98 19.68 5.87
N TYR A 151 -25.48 20.30 4.79
CA TYR A 151 -26.31 20.83 3.71
C TYR A 151 -27.24 19.76 3.12
N LEU A 152 -26.72 18.57 2.84
CA LEU A 152 -27.52 17.49 2.28
C LEU A 152 -28.55 16.95 3.27
N ARG A 153 -28.21 16.87 4.57
CA ARG A 153 -29.16 16.52 5.65
C ARG A 153 -30.27 17.56 5.77
N GLU A 154 -29.93 18.85 5.73
CA GLU A 154 -30.90 19.95 5.79
C GLU A 154 -31.84 19.93 4.58
N LYS A 155 -31.27 19.77 3.37
CA LYS A 155 -32.04 19.84 2.13
C LYS A 155 -32.93 18.62 1.87
N TYR A 156 -32.46 17.42 2.22
CA TYR A 156 -33.11 16.16 1.82
C TYR A 156 -33.55 15.29 3.01
N GLY A 157 -33.32 15.75 4.25
CA GLY A 157 -33.63 15.02 5.47
C GLY A 157 -32.62 13.92 5.81
N GLU A 158 -32.66 13.41 7.05
CA GLU A 158 -31.71 12.38 7.55
C GLU A 158 -31.71 11.05 6.76
N GLY A 159 -32.71 10.84 5.89
CA GLY A 159 -32.87 9.64 5.07
C GLY A 159 -32.10 9.64 3.75
N TYR A 160 -31.49 10.77 3.32
CA TYR A 160 -30.83 10.88 2.01
C TYR A 160 -29.79 9.79 1.76
N TRP A 161 -29.05 9.40 2.82
CA TRP A 161 -28.00 8.39 2.74
C TRP A 161 -28.49 6.94 2.77
N ARG A 162 -29.73 6.67 3.23
CA ARG A 162 -30.27 5.31 3.31
C ARG A 162 -30.51 4.69 1.93
N VAL A 163 -30.65 5.51 0.89
CA VAL A 163 -30.89 5.03 -0.49
C VAL A 163 -29.62 4.43 -1.10
N ASN A 164 -28.43 4.87 -0.66
CA ASN A 164 -27.14 4.39 -1.16
C ASN A 164 -26.49 3.30 -0.28
N GLN A 165 -26.96 3.10 0.96
CA GLN A 165 -26.39 2.11 1.89
C GLN A 165 -26.82 0.65 1.66
N LYS A 166 -27.80 0.36 0.80
CA LYS A 166 -28.11 -1.04 0.45
C LYS A 166 -26.93 -1.80 -0.18
N MET A 167 -25.87 -1.10 -0.58
CA MET A 167 -24.61 -1.67 -1.07
C MET A 167 -23.58 -1.96 0.04
N GLU A 168 -23.70 -1.36 1.23
CA GLU A 168 -22.66 -1.36 2.27
C GLU A 168 -22.89 -2.42 3.36
N ALA A 169 -24.15 -2.87 3.55
CA ALA A 169 -24.53 -3.87 4.55
C ALA A 169 -23.99 -5.29 4.30
N VAL A 170 -23.31 -5.53 3.17
CA VAL A 170 -22.62 -6.81 2.88
C VAL A 170 -21.22 -6.85 3.52
N ARG A 171 -20.66 -5.71 3.96
CA ARG A 171 -19.27 -5.63 4.46
C ARG A 171 -19.04 -5.92 5.94
N VAL A 172 -20.09 -6.14 6.76
CA VAL A 172 -19.95 -6.31 8.23
C VAL A 172 -20.21 -7.74 8.72
N ARG A 173 -20.19 -8.75 7.84
CA ARG A 173 -20.18 -10.16 8.28
C ARG A 173 -18.77 -10.74 8.16
N GLY A 174 -17.90 -10.38 9.11
CA GLY A 174 -16.79 -11.25 9.48
C GLY A 174 -17.32 -12.56 10.07
N PRO A 175 -16.52 -13.64 10.10
CA PRO A 175 -16.98 -14.93 10.60
C PRO A 175 -17.39 -14.80 12.07
N ALA A 176 -18.57 -15.31 12.40
CA ALA A 176 -19.03 -15.46 13.76
C ALA A 176 -18.06 -16.39 14.49
N VAL A 177 -17.32 -15.87 15.47
CA VAL A 177 -16.56 -16.69 16.40
C VAL A 177 -17.59 -17.34 17.32
N SER A 178 -17.94 -18.60 17.03
CA SER A 178 -18.74 -19.42 17.95
C SER A 178 -17.89 -19.71 19.19
N GLY A 179 -18.22 -19.08 20.30
CA GLY A 179 -17.73 -19.46 21.61
C GLY A 179 -18.15 -20.90 21.91
N VAL A 180 -17.18 -21.73 22.24
CA VAL A 180 -17.41 -23.01 22.90
C VAL A 180 -17.37 -22.73 24.40
N SER A 181 -18.55 -22.70 25.01
CA SER A 181 -18.73 -23.01 26.43
C SER A 181 -19.21 -24.46 26.51
N ASP A 182 -18.36 -25.33 27.06
CA ASP A 182 -18.67 -26.38 28.04
C ASP A 182 -17.37 -27.15 28.38
#